data_AF-A0A401RA29-F1
#
_entry.id   AF-A0A401RA29-F1
#
_cell.length_a   1.000
_cell.length_b   1.000
_cell.length_c   1.000
_cell.angle_alpha   90.00
_cell.angle_beta   90.00
_cell.angle_gamma   90.00
#
_symmetry.space_group_name_H-M   'P 1'
#
loop_
_entity.id
_entity.type
_entity.pdbx_description
1 polymer ?
#
loop_
_entity_poly.entity_id
_entity_poly.type
_entity_poly.pdbx_seq_one_letter_code
_entity_poly.pdbx_strand_id
1 'polypeptide(L)'
;MSDDMEDVVGVLTEQIERRFAMSMQELKSTVAVAPDANREATDLVKWHGLLTQSHEAVVRAEDALLAALETQPDVVDDPTMALARRVNATVAARDGRAMVIRWLLDPNAYGKQGVEAERLARLSRGARTGPAVSTSAPARPAAPASAQGRGALR
;
A
#
# COMPACT_ATOMS: atom_id res chain seq x y z
N MET A 1 23.98 5.05 0.80
CA MET A 1 23.20 3.78 0.74
C MET A 1 21.87 4.05 0.04
N SER A 2 21.90 4.58 -1.19
CA SER A 2 20.68 4.98 -1.92
C SER A 2 20.42 4.17 -3.18
N ASP A 3 21.43 3.45 -3.72
CA ASP A 3 21.27 2.65 -4.94
C ASP A 3 20.28 1.49 -4.78
N ASP A 4 20.33 0.72 -3.68
CA ASP A 4 19.50 -0.50 -3.52
C ASP A 4 17.99 -0.24 -3.46
N MET A 5 17.54 0.98 -3.13
CA MET A 5 16.11 1.31 -3.00
C MET A 5 15.52 1.97 -4.25
N GLU A 6 16.31 2.76 -4.98
CA GLU A 6 15.99 3.14 -6.37
C GLU A 6 15.95 1.88 -7.27
N ASP A 7 16.80 0.90 -6.97
CA ASP A 7 16.86 -0.38 -7.67
C ASP A 7 15.53 -1.15 -7.62
N VAL A 8 14.79 -1.16 -6.50
CA VAL A 8 13.54 -1.94 -6.42
C VAL A 8 12.47 -1.46 -7.42
N VAL A 9 12.29 -0.15 -7.56
CA VAL A 9 11.32 0.41 -8.53
C VAL A 9 11.83 0.17 -9.95
N GLY A 10 13.11 0.39 -10.21
CA GLY A 10 13.75 0.16 -11.51
C GLY A 10 13.64 -1.30 -11.96
N VAL A 11 14.13 -2.24 -11.15
CA VAL A 11 14.10 -3.68 -11.41
C VAL A 11 12.69 -4.19 -11.66
N LEU A 12 11.70 -3.76 -10.87
CA LEU A 12 10.32 -4.19 -11.08
C LEU A 12 9.71 -3.55 -12.32
N THR A 13 10.06 -2.30 -12.64
CA THR A 13 9.67 -1.66 -13.90
C THR A 13 10.20 -2.45 -15.09
N GLU A 14 11.50 -2.76 -15.11
CA GLU A 14 12.10 -3.54 -16.19
C GLU A 14 11.51 -4.95 -16.32
N GLN A 15 11.18 -5.60 -15.20
CA GLN A 15 10.54 -6.92 -15.25
C GLN A 15 9.13 -6.84 -15.87
N ILE A 16 8.36 -5.80 -15.56
CA ILE A 16 7.06 -5.55 -16.18
C ILE A 16 7.25 -5.28 -17.67
N GLU A 17 8.19 -4.43 -18.05
CA GLU A 17 8.45 -4.07 -19.45
C GLU A 17 8.88 -5.29 -20.26
N ARG A 18 9.78 -6.12 -19.72
CA ARG A 18 10.19 -7.39 -20.34
C ARG A 18 9.00 -8.35 -20.50
N ARG A 19 8.08 -8.41 -19.53
CA ARG A 19 6.90 -9.30 -19.56
C ARG A 19 5.88 -8.93 -20.64
N PHE A 20 5.77 -7.65 -20.98
CA PHE A 20 4.81 -7.14 -21.97
C PHE A 20 5.44 -6.70 -23.29
N ALA A 21 6.78 -6.67 -23.38
CA ALA A 21 7.53 -6.15 -24.52
C ALA A 21 7.12 -4.71 -24.90
N MET A 22 6.83 -3.89 -23.88
CA MET A 22 6.40 -2.49 -23.99
C MET A 22 7.07 -1.71 -22.88
N SER A 23 7.38 -0.44 -23.12
CA SER A 23 7.74 0.47 -22.03
C SER A 23 6.57 0.63 -21.06
N MET A 24 6.86 0.99 -19.81
CA MET A 24 5.84 1.23 -18.80
C MET A 24 4.88 2.34 -19.22
N GLN A 25 5.36 3.33 -19.97
CA GLN A 25 4.53 4.41 -20.50
C GLN A 25 3.55 3.92 -21.56
N GLU A 26 4.03 3.11 -22.52
CA GLU A 26 3.17 2.49 -23.54
C GLU A 26 2.13 1.58 -22.89
N LEU A 27 2.54 0.75 -21.94
CA LEU A 27 1.65 -0.16 -21.22
C LEU A 27 0.53 0.61 -20.48
N LYS A 28 0.87 1.72 -19.81
CA LYS A 28 -0.11 2.62 -19.17
C LYS A 28 -1.12 3.16 -20.19
N SER A 29 -0.64 3.62 -21.35
CA SER A 29 -1.51 4.12 -22.42
C SER A 29 -2.43 3.03 -22.99
N THR A 30 -1.91 1.82 -23.22
CA THR A 30 -2.71 0.69 -23.71
C THR A 30 -3.80 0.29 -22.73
N VAL A 31 -3.46 0.17 -21.44
CA VAL A 31 -4.43 -0.16 -20.37
C VAL A 31 -5.48 0.94 -20.22
N ALA A 32 -5.12 2.22 -20.37
CA ALA A 32 -6.06 3.33 -20.27
C ALA A 32 -7.13 3.30 -21.38
N VAL A 33 -6.79 2.79 -22.57
CA VAL A 33 -7.72 2.68 -23.71
C VAL A 33 -8.64 1.47 -23.56
N ALA A 34 -8.10 0.32 -23.13
CA ALA A 34 -8.84 -0.94 -23.06
C ALA A 34 -8.50 -1.74 -21.79
N PRO A 35 -8.97 -1.31 -20.60
CA PRO A 35 -8.58 -1.90 -19.32
C PRO A 35 -9.02 -3.37 -19.16
N ASP A 36 -10.08 -3.78 -19.85
CA ASP A 36 -10.59 -5.15 -19.80
C ASP A 36 -9.91 -6.11 -20.79
N ALA A 37 -9.14 -5.60 -21.76
CA ALA A 37 -8.46 -6.44 -22.76
C ALA A 37 -7.36 -7.31 -22.14
N ASN A 38 -6.74 -6.85 -21.06
CA ASN A 38 -5.78 -7.62 -20.29
C ASN A 38 -5.81 -7.21 -18.81
N ARG A 39 -6.54 -7.97 -17.99
CA ARG A 39 -6.66 -7.70 -16.55
C ARG A 39 -5.33 -7.77 -15.79
N GLU A 40 -4.43 -8.66 -16.18
CA GLU A 40 -3.11 -8.79 -15.55
C GLU A 40 -2.26 -7.53 -15.78
N ALA A 41 -2.26 -7.01 -17.02
CA ALA A 41 -1.61 -5.75 -17.35
C ALA A 41 -2.21 -4.59 -16.55
N THR A 42 -3.54 -4.53 -16.45
CA THR A 42 -4.25 -3.49 -15.69
C THR A 42 -3.89 -3.51 -14.20
N ASP A 43 -3.84 -4.70 -13.58
CA ASP A 43 -3.44 -4.85 -12.18
C ASP A 43 -1.97 -4.47 -11.98
N LEU A 44 -1.06 -4.90 -12.88
CA LEU A 44 0.36 -4.55 -12.78
C LEU A 44 0.60 -3.05 -12.91
N VAL A 45 -0.06 -2.37 -13.85
CA VAL A 45 0.02 -0.90 -14.00
C VAL A 45 -0.47 -0.19 -12.73
N LYS A 46 -1.59 -0.65 -12.16
CA LYS A 46 -2.11 -0.10 -10.91
C LYS A 46 -1.11 -0.25 -9.76
N TRP A 47 -0.58 -1.46 -9.56
CA TRP A 47 0.34 -1.73 -8.46
C TRP A 47 1.70 -1.05 -8.65
N HIS A 48 2.18 -0.92 -9.88
CA HIS A 48 3.37 -0.11 -10.20
C HIS A 48 3.18 1.37 -9.83
N GLY A 49 2.02 1.93 -10.15
CA GLY A 49 1.67 3.30 -9.73
C GLY A 49 1.69 3.46 -8.22
N LEU A 50 1.10 2.51 -7.49
CA LEU A 50 1.13 2.51 -6.02
C LEU A 50 2.56 2.37 -5.47
N LEU A 51 3.40 1.52 -6.07
CA LEU A 51 4.79 1.35 -5.68
C LEU A 51 5.56 2.67 -5.84
N THR A 52 5.42 3.34 -6.99
CA THR A 52 6.08 4.62 -7.27
C THR A 52 5.68 5.68 -6.25
N GLN A 53 4.37 5.83 -5.98
CA GLN A 53 3.86 6.77 -4.98
C GLN A 53 4.41 6.48 -3.57
N SER A 54 4.55 5.20 -3.23
CA SER A 54 5.08 4.79 -1.94
C SER A 54 6.58 5.01 -1.81
N HIS A 55 7.34 4.86 -2.90
CA HIS A 55 8.76 5.17 -2.93
C HIS A 55 8.99 6.67 -2.69
N GLU A 56 8.25 7.54 -3.37
CA GLU A 56 8.32 8.98 -3.10
C GLU A 56 7.92 9.34 -1.66
N ALA A 57 6.97 8.60 -1.07
CA ALA A 57 6.57 8.81 0.31
C ALA A 57 7.67 8.41 1.31
N VAL A 58 8.48 7.39 0.99
CA VAL A 58 9.68 7.02 1.75
C VAL A 58 10.70 8.16 1.68
N VAL A 59 11.05 8.62 0.48
CA VAL A 59 12.03 9.72 0.29
C VAL A 59 11.64 10.94 1.11
N ARG A 60 10.37 11.40 1.00
CA ARG A 60 9.89 12.56 1.77
C ARG A 60 9.90 12.32 3.29
N ALA A 61 9.67 11.09 3.75
CA ALA A 61 9.71 10.77 5.18
C ALA A 61 11.15 10.71 5.71
N GLU A 62 12.08 10.19 4.91
CA GLU A 62 13.51 10.14 5.22
C GLU A 62 14.10 11.55 5.27
N ASP A 63 13.82 12.39 4.27
CA ASP A 63 14.25 13.80 4.24
C ASP A 63 13.75 14.55 5.49
N ALA A 64 12.49 14.34 5.88
CA ALA A 64 11.92 14.96 7.07
C ALA A 64 12.59 14.49 8.36
N LEU A 65 12.93 13.20 8.45
CA LEU A 65 13.65 12.66 9.60
C LEU A 65 15.08 13.19 9.66
N LEU A 66 15.79 13.22 8.53
CA LEU A 66 17.16 13.75 8.45
C LEU A 66 17.20 15.21 8.85
N ALA A 67 16.30 16.04 8.31
CA ALA A 67 16.20 17.46 8.68
C ALA A 67 15.94 17.65 10.17
N ALA A 68 15.11 16.79 10.80
CA ALA A 68 14.89 16.86 12.25
C ALA A 68 16.15 16.48 13.04
N LEU A 69 16.84 15.40 12.64
CA LEU A 69 18.06 14.93 13.30
C LEU A 69 19.21 15.94 13.19
N GLU A 70 19.36 16.64 12.07
CA GLU A 70 20.37 17.69 11.89
C GLU A 70 20.20 18.87 12.86
N THR A 71 18.98 19.10 13.33
CA THR A 71 18.68 20.16 14.30
C THR A 71 18.83 19.71 15.76
N GLN A 72 19.09 18.42 16.02
CA GLN A 72 19.15 17.86 17.36
C GLN A 72 20.57 17.54 17.83
N PRO A 73 21.02 18.11 18.96
CA PRO A 73 22.40 18.00 19.38
C PRO A 73 22.73 16.71 20.15
N ASP A 74 21.76 15.96 20.70
CA ASP A 74 22.08 14.83 21.58
C ASP A 74 20.97 13.75 21.66
N VAL A 75 19.84 14.04 22.33
CA VAL A 75 18.78 13.06 22.59
C VAL A 75 17.64 13.22 21.59
N VAL A 76 17.27 12.11 20.93
CA VAL A 76 16.12 12.04 20.02
C VAL A 76 14.83 12.21 20.81
N ASP A 77 14.11 13.30 20.53
CA ASP A 77 12.84 13.60 21.18
C ASP A 77 11.66 12.78 20.62
N ASP A 78 10.54 12.79 21.35
CA ASP A 78 9.32 12.07 20.95
C ASP A 78 8.80 12.46 19.55
N PRO A 79 8.81 13.75 19.14
CA PRO A 79 8.53 14.16 17.77
C PRO A 79 9.42 13.49 16.71
N THR A 80 10.73 13.43 16.93
CA THR A 80 11.66 12.81 15.98
C THR A 80 11.52 11.30 15.95
N MET A 81 11.25 10.69 17.11
CA MET A 81 10.84 9.29 17.17
C MET A 81 9.54 9.01 16.38
N ALA A 82 8.60 9.98 16.32
CA ALA A 82 7.40 9.84 15.50
C ALA A 82 7.71 9.90 13.99
N LEU A 83 8.69 10.71 13.56
CA LEU A 83 9.19 10.72 12.19
C LEU A 83 9.86 9.39 11.82
N ALA A 84 10.67 8.82 12.72
CA ALA A 84 11.27 7.51 12.51
C ALA A 84 10.21 6.40 12.36
N ARG A 85 9.16 6.41 13.19
CA ARG A 85 8.01 5.50 13.02
C ARG A 85 7.30 5.69 11.69
N ARG A 86 7.20 6.93 11.20
CA ARG A 86 6.60 7.24 9.90
C ARG A 86 7.43 6.68 8.74
N VAL A 87 8.76 6.81 8.79
CA VAL A 87 9.66 6.18 7.79
C VAL A 87 9.41 4.68 7.74
N ASN A 88 9.40 4.00 8.89
CA ASN A 88 9.12 2.56 8.95
C ASN A 88 7.77 2.19 8.33
N ALA A 89 6.72 2.96 8.61
CA ALA A 89 5.41 2.73 8.01
C ALA A 89 5.42 2.91 6.48
N THR A 90 6.13 3.92 5.97
CA THR A 90 6.26 4.14 4.52
C THR A 90 7.06 3.03 3.83
N VAL A 91 8.15 2.56 4.44
CA VAL A 91 8.97 1.45 3.92
C VAL A 91 8.15 0.16 3.88
N ALA A 92 7.48 -0.20 4.98
CA ALA A 92 6.62 -1.39 5.04
C ALA A 92 5.56 -1.37 3.93
N ALA A 93 4.99 -0.19 3.67
CA ALA A 93 3.99 -0.04 2.63
C ALA A 93 4.61 -0.13 1.22
N ARG A 94 5.83 0.37 0.97
CA ARG A 94 6.55 0.19 -0.30
C ARG A 94 6.85 -1.28 -0.55
N ASP A 95 7.40 -1.95 0.45
CA ASP A 95 7.81 -3.35 0.34
C ASP A 95 6.60 -4.26 0.13
N GLY A 96 5.48 -3.99 0.80
CA GLY A 96 4.22 -4.69 0.53
C GLY A 96 3.74 -4.55 -0.91
N ARG A 97 3.88 -3.37 -1.53
CA ARG A 97 3.52 -3.15 -2.94
C ARG A 97 4.49 -3.86 -3.89
N ALA A 98 5.78 -3.82 -3.59
CA ALA A 98 6.80 -4.57 -4.34
C ALA A 98 6.55 -6.09 -4.28
N MET A 99 6.16 -6.61 -3.11
CA MET A 99 5.79 -8.02 -2.94
C MET A 99 4.59 -8.41 -3.81
N VAL A 100 3.55 -7.55 -3.89
CA VAL A 100 2.39 -7.82 -4.75
C VAL A 100 2.79 -7.85 -6.23
N ILE A 101 3.64 -6.92 -6.68
CA ILE A 101 4.13 -6.92 -8.07
C ILE A 101 4.94 -8.19 -8.37
N ARG A 102 5.84 -8.61 -7.47
CA ARG A 102 6.58 -9.87 -7.61
C ARG A 102 5.64 -11.06 -7.70
N TRP A 103 4.62 -11.12 -6.84
CA TRP A 103 3.59 -12.15 -6.90
C TRP A 103 2.83 -12.12 -8.23
N LEU A 104 2.49 -10.94 -8.76
CA LEU A 104 1.81 -10.78 -10.05
C LEU A 104 2.67 -11.22 -11.23
N LEU A 105 3.98 -10.97 -11.20
CA LEU A 105 4.91 -11.34 -12.28
C LEU A 105 5.27 -12.83 -12.28
N ASP A 106 5.25 -13.49 -11.12
CA ASP A 106 5.57 -14.91 -11.03
C ASP A 106 4.34 -15.77 -11.42
N PRO A 107 4.40 -16.56 -12.52
CA PRO A 107 3.30 -17.45 -12.92
C PRO A 107 3.13 -18.65 -11.97
N ASN A 108 4.15 -18.98 -11.17
CA ASN A 108 4.16 -20.10 -10.23
C ASN A 108 3.97 -19.64 -8.78
N ALA A 109 3.62 -18.37 -8.56
CA ALA A 109 3.44 -17.83 -7.22
C ALA A 109 2.37 -18.62 -6.44
N TYR A 110 2.59 -18.75 -5.12
CA TYR A 110 1.64 -19.41 -4.24
C TYR A 110 0.23 -18.82 -4.40
N GLY A 111 -0.78 -19.69 -4.52
CA GLY A 111 -2.18 -19.29 -4.72
C GLY A 111 -2.57 -18.98 -6.17
N LYS A 112 -1.65 -19.02 -7.14
CA LYS A 112 -1.99 -18.93 -8.58
C LYS A 112 -2.23 -20.27 -9.26
N GLN A 113 -1.82 -21.37 -8.63
CA GLN A 113 -1.99 -22.72 -9.15
C GLN A 113 -2.61 -23.66 -8.10
N GLY A 114 -3.19 -24.76 -8.57
CA GLY A 114 -3.72 -25.84 -7.73
C GLY A 114 -4.94 -25.45 -6.88
N VAL A 115 -5.15 -26.20 -5.80
CA VAL A 115 -6.33 -26.10 -4.92
C VAL A 115 -6.48 -24.70 -4.31
N GLU A 116 -5.38 -24.03 -4.02
CA GLU A 116 -5.39 -22.67 -3.46
C GLU A 116 -5.90 -21.63 -4.46
N ALA A 117 -5.55 -21.75 -5.75
CA ALA A 117 -6.09 -20.89 -6.80
C ALA A 117 -7.59 -21.10 -6.99
N GLU A 118 -8.03 -22.36 -6.92
CA GLU A 118 -9.46 -22.68 -6.96
C GLU A 118 -10.20 -22.09 -5.76
N ARG A 119 -9.61 -22.19 -4.56
CA ARG A 119 -10.14 -21.61 -3.33
C ARG A 119 -10.22 -20.09 -3.39
N LEU A 120 -9.19 -19.43 -3.90
CA LEU A 120 -9.17 -17.98 -4.09
C LEU A 120 -10.22 -17.55 -5.14
N ALA A 121 -10.33 -18.26 -6.26
CA ALA A 121 -11.34 -17.99 -7.29
C ALA A 121 -12.77 -18.17 -6.76
N ARG A 122 -13.01 -19.12 -5.85
CA ARG A 122 -14.31 -19.28 -5.16
C ARG A 122 -14.61 -18.10 -4.23
N LEU A 123 -13.61 -17.59 -3.51
CA LEU A 123 -13.73 -16.40 -2.66
C LEU A 123 -14.01 -15.13 -3.49
N SER A 124 -13.34 -14.96 -4.63
CA SER A 124 -13.51 -13.80 -5.52
C SER A 124 -14.84 -13.81 -6.29
N ARG A 125 -15.40 -14.99 -6.58
CA ARG A 125 -16.71 -15.14 -7.26
C ARG A 125 -17.93 -14.99 -6.32
N GLY A 126 -17.72 -14.61 -5.06
CA GLY A 126 -18.82 -14.39 -4.12
C GLY A 126 -19.50 -15.66 -3.62
N ALA A 127 -18.95 -16.85 -3.87
CA ALA A 127 -19.47 -18.11 -3.34
C ALA A 127 -19.02 -18.31 -1.88
N ARG A 128 -19.36 -17.36 -1.00
CA ARG A 128 -19.36 -17.62 0.45
C ARG A 128 -20.63 -18.39 0.79
N THR A 129 -20.66 -19.68 0.45
CA THR A 129 -21.65 -20.65 0.93
C THR A 129 -21.29 -21.13 2.34
N GLY A 130 -20.91 -20.21 3.22
CA GLY A 130 -20.63 -20.48 4.63
C GLY A 130 -21.63 -19.70 5.50
N PRO A 131 -22.04 -20.22 6.67
CA PRO A 131 -22.91 -19.49 7.57
C PRO A 131 -22.27 -18.13 7.89
N ALA A 132 -23.03 -17.06 7.68
CA ALA A 132 -22.59 -15.71 8.03
C ALA A 132 -22.42 -15.65 9.54
N VAL A 133 -21.17 -15.61 10.00
CA VAL A 133 -20.86 -15.40 11.41
C VAL A 133 -21.19 -13.94 11.70
N SER A 134 -22.25 -13.69 12.47
CA SER A 134 -22.63 -12.34 12.89
C SER A 134 -21.53 -11.77 13.77
N THR A 135 -20.66 -10.92 13.21
CA THR A 135 -19.76 -10.11 14.01
C THR A 135 -20.55 -8.94 14.58
N SER A 136 -20.70 -8.89 15.90
CA SER A 136 -21.25 -7.73 16.59
C SER A 136 -20.45 -6.48 16.25
N ALA A 137 -21.15 -5.37 16.01
CA ALA A 137 -20.51 -4.09 15.73
C ALA A 137 -19.66 -3.63 16.94
N PRO A 138 -18.49 -3.00 16.71
CA PRO A 138 -17.70 -2.44 17.80
C PRO A 138 -18.52 -1.40 18.57
N ALA A 139 -18.50 -1.49 19.91
CA ALA A 139 -19.19 -0.52 20.76
C ALA A 139 -18.62 0.89 20.52
N ARG A 140 -19.50 1.83 20.15
CA ARG A 140 -19.13 3.24 19.97
C ARG A 140 -18.91 3.88 21.35
N PRO A 141 -17.82 4.63 21.57
CA PRO A 141 -17.62 5.36 22.81
C PRO A 141 -18.77 6.35 23.06
N ALA A 142 -19.28 6.37 24.30
CA ALA A 142 -20.33 7.28 24.73
C ALA A 142 -19.86 8.73 24.63
N ALA A 143 -20.69 9.61 24.05
CA ALA A 143 -20.41 11.05 24.01
C ALA A 143 -20.50 11.64 25.43
N PRO A 144 -19.62 12.59 25.80
CA PRO A 144 -19.70 13.27 27.08
C PRO A 144 -20.96 14.16 27.14
N ALA A 145 -21.70 14.08 28.25
CA ALA A 145 -22.89 14.89 28.49
C ALA A 145 -22.54 16.39 28.53
N SER A 146 -23.17 17.18 27.67
CA SER A 146 -23.10 18.64 27.72
C SER A 146 -23.87 19.15 28.93
N ALA A 147 -23.17 19.62 29.96
CA ALA A 147 -23.76 20.34 31.08
C ALA A 147 -24.26 21.71 30.61
N GLN A 148 -25.58 21.84 30.40
CA GLN A 148 -26.24 23.13 30.21
C GLN A 148 -26.52 23.75 31.58
N GLY A 149 -25.56 24.50 32.11
CA GLY A 149 -25.78 25.44 33.21
C GLY A 149 -25.88 26.86 32.66
N ARG A 150 -27.09 27.37 32.41
CA ARG A 150 -27.32 28.82 32.28
C ARG A 150 -28.33 29.25 33.33
N GLY A 151 -27.84 30.09 34.23
CA GLY A 151 -28.64 30.73 35.26
C GLY A 151 -29.70 31.67 34.70
N ALA A 152 -30.79 31.77 35.45
CA ALA A 152 -31.70 32.90 35.48
C ALA A 152 -32.52 32.77 36.76
N LEU A 153 -32.24 33.58 37.77
CA LEU A 153 -33.23 33.96 38.77
C LEU A 153 -33.17 35.47 38.96
N ARG A 154 -34.35 36.06 38.74
CA ARG A 154 -34.77 37.39 39.16
C ARG A 154 -34.81 37.48 40.68
#